data_AF-C9SIW7-F1
#
_entry.id   AF-C9SIW7-F1
#
_cell.length_a   1.000
_cell.length_b   1.000
_cell.length_c   1.000
_cell.angle_alpha   90.00
_cell.angle_beta   90.00
_cell.angle_gamma   90.00
#
_symmetry.space_group_name_H-M   'P 1'
#
loop_
_entity.id
_entity.type
_entity.pdbx_description
1 polymer ?
#
loop_
_entity_poly.entity_id
_entity_poly.type
_entity_poly.pdbx_seq_one_letter_code
_entity_poly.pdbx_strand_id
1 'polypeptide(L)'
;MGIIVPHIHGVEDARRVIDVAKSPLVGHRSISAGFPQFEYAPLPAHIIQSEMNATGSVVFIMIETADALEAVEDIAALPGCDVLLVANDLACEIGTLPDWEQGFYWSLETRQCGSKGSRQDDGHRRTLPSSRYSDPGDQ
;
A
#
# COMPACT_ATOMS: atom_id res chain seq x y z
N MET A 1 12.12 -10.79 -8.10
CA MET A 1 12.32 -9.33 -8.22
C MET A 1 11.08 -8.68 -7.65
N GLY A 2 11.20 -7.54 -6.97
CA GLY A 2 10.03 -6.81 -6.51
C GLY A 2 10.25 -5.32 -6.47
N ILE A 3 9.17 -4.56 -6.56
CA ILE A 3 9.16 -3.10 -6.43
C ILE A 3 8.17 -2.71 -5.33
N ILE A 4 8.52 -1.68 -4.57
CA ILE A 4 7.63 -1.04 -3.61
C ILE A 4 7.35 0.36 -4.14
N VAL A 5 6.07 0.70 -4.31
CA VAL A 5 5.68 1.98 -4.89
C VAL A 5 4.93 2.83 -3.85
N PRO A 6 5.56 3.92 -3.35
CA PRO A 6 4.91 4.92 -2.51
C PRO A 6 3.98 5.84 -3.31
N HIS A 7 3.24 6.68 -2.61
CA HIS A 7 2.39 7.76 -3.12
C HIS A 7 1.38 7.30 -4.18
N ILE A 8 0.75 6.16 -3.94
CA ILE A 8 -0.44 5.76 -4.69
C ILE A 8 -1.62 6.55 -4.15
N HIS A 9 -2.35 7.23 -5.03
CA HIS A 9 -3.55 8.01 -4.67
C HIS A 9 -4.85 7.35 -5.16
N GLY A 10 -4.77 6.17 -5.79
CA GLY A 10 -5.96 5.41 -6.15
C GLY A 10 -5.72 4.28 -7.15
N VAL A 11 -6.84 3.70 -7.61
CA VAL A 11 -6.88 2.54 -8.51
C VAL A 11 -6.07 2.76 -9.79
N GLU A 12 -6.09 3.97 -10.34
CA GLU A 12 -5.43 4.23 -11.62
C GLU A 12 -3.92 4.35 -11.52
N ASP A 13 -3.41 4.80 -10.37
CA ASP A 13 -1.98 4.76 -10.08
C ASP A 13 -1.52 3.31 -9.88
N ALA A 14 -2.26 2.56 -9.06
CA ALA A 14 -2.03 1.14 -8.82
C ALA A 14 -1.99 0.33 -10.14
N ARG A 15 -2.99 0.53 -11.01
CA ARG A 15 -3.07 -0.13 -12.31
C ARG A 15 -1.90 0.23 -13.21
N ARG A 16 -1.46 1.49 -13.24
CA ARG A 16 -0.27 1.90 -14.01
C ARG A 16 1.00 1.24 -13.49
N VAL A 17 1.15 1.11 -12.17
CA VAL A 17 2.28 0.40 -11.56
C VAL A 17 2.30 -1.07 -11.97
N ILE A 18 1.18 -1.77 -11.82
CA ILE A 18 1.05 -3.18 -12.19
C ILE A 18 1.35 -3.36 -13.68
N ASP A 19 0.81 -2.49 -14.52
CA ASP A 19 0.98 -2.54 -15.96
C ASP A 19 2.46 -2.48 -16.36
N VAL A 20 3.26 -1.59 -15.77
CA VAL A 20 4.69 -1.48 -16.10
C VAL A 20 5.56 -2.55 -15.43
N ALA A 21 5.07 -3.19 -14.37
CA ALA A 21 5.84 -4.16 -13.57
C ALA A 21 5.57 -5.63 -13.93
N LYS A 22 4.41 -5.94 -14.50
CA LYS A 22 4.03 -7.31 -14.90
C LYS A 22 4.22 -7.51 -16.40
N SER A 23 4.59 -8.71 -16.80
CA SER A 23 4.78 -9.10 -18.20
C SER A 23 3.45 -9.37 -18.91
N PRO A 24 3.43 -9.54 -20.26
CA PRO A 24 2.21 -9.77 -21.01
C PRO A 24 1.33 -10.87 -20.42
N LEU A 25 0.01 -10.76 -20.64
CA LEU A 25 -1.10 -11.41 -19.92
C LEU A 25 -1.59 -10.66 -18.66
N VAL A 26 -0.71 -9.91 -17.98
CA VAL A 26 -1.08 -9.09 -16.81
C VAL A 26 -0.70 -7.62 -17.00
N GLY A 27 0.42 -7.34 -17.65
CA GLY A 27 0.89 -5.98 -17.95
C GLY A 27 1.73 -5.90 -19.23
N HIS A 28 2.57 -4.88 -19.35
CA HIS A 28 3.39 -4.55 -20.52
C HIS A 28 4.90 -4.52 -20.25
N ARG A 29 5.38 -5.05 -19.13
CA ARG A 29 6.83 -5.20 -18.88
C ARG A 29 7.46 -6.13 -19.91
N SER A 30 8.50 -5.65 -20.59
CA SER A 30 9.33 -6.45 -21.50
C SER A 30 9.81 -7.76 -20.88
N ILE A 31 9.87 -8.81 -21.71
CA ILE A 31 10.37 -10.13 -21.32
C ILE A 31 11.86 -10.19 -21.67
N SER A 32 12.68 -10.56 -20.69
CA SER A 32 14.11 -10.86 -20.88
C SER A 32 14.36 -12.36 -20.67
N ALA A 33 15.51 -12.84 -21.10
CA ALA A 33 16.03 -14.16 -20.74
C ALA A 33 17.11 -14.02 -19.64
N GLY A 34 17.53 -15.17 -19.08
CA GLY A 34 18.65 -15.20 -18.13
C GLY A 34 18.31 -14.64 -16.75
N PHE A 35 17.11 -14.91 -16.26
CA PHE A 35 16.70 -14.51 -14.92
C PHE A 35 17.40 -15.38 -13.86
N PRO A 36 17.97 -14.78 -12.79
CA PRO A 36 18.58 -15.55 -11.70
C PRO A 36 17.54 -16.40 -10.94
N GLN A 37 16.24 -16.05 -11.02
CA GLN A 37 15.14 -16.85 -10.50
C GLN A 37 15.06 -18.26 -11.13
N PHE A 38 15.62 -18.43 -12.32
CA PHE A 38 15.70 -19.71 -13.03
C PHE A 38 17.13 -20.22 -13.15
N GLU A 39 18.06 -19.74 -12.31
CA GLU A 39 19.48 -20.12 -12.37
C GLU A 39 20.11 -19.94 -13.76
N TYR A 40 19.64 -18.93 -14.51
CA TYR A 40 20.03 -18.67 -15.90
C TYR A 40 19.73 -19.82 -16.88
N ALA A 41 18.85 -20.75 -16.52
CA ALA A 41 18.42 -21.83 -17.40
C ALA A 41 17.71 -21.29 -18.66
N PRO A 42 17.94 -21.91 -19.84
CA PRO A 42 17.28 -21.52 -21.08
C PRO A 42 15.85 -22.08 -21.12
N LEU A 43 14.90 -21.33 -20.58
CA LEU A 43 13.49 -21.71 -20.56
C LEU A 43 12.70 -21.08 -21.71
N PRO A 44 11.62 -21.72 -22.20
CA PRO A 44 10.70 -21.11 -23.14
C PRO A 44 10.08 -19.81 -22.59
N ALA A 45 9.91 -18.81 -23.45
CA ALA A 45 9.43 -17.48 -23.05
C ALA A 45 8.06 -17.51 -22.33
N HIS A 46 7.16 -18.41 -22.72
CA HIS A 46 5.84 -18.54 -22.09
C HIS A 46 5.93 -19.06 -20.64
N ILE A 47 6.88 -19.94 -20.35
CA ILE A 47 7.15 -20.42 -18.98
C ILE A 47 7.72 -19.27 -18.15
N ILE A 48 8.75 -18.58 -18.67
CA ILE A 48 9.35 -17.42 -18.00
C ILE A 48 8.29 -16.38 -17.69
N GLN A 49 7.43 -16.04 -18.65
CA GLN A 49 6.37 -15.05 -18.48
C GLN A 49 5.37 -15.46 -17.39
N SER A 50 4.87 -16.69 -17.43
CA SER A 50 3.90 -17.20 -16.48
C SER A 50 4.46 -17.21 -15.06
N GLU A 51 5.65 -17.81 -14.88
CA GLU A 51 6.30 -17.91 -13.57
C GLU A 51 6.72 -16.55 -13.02
N MET A 52 7.22 -15.65 -13.87
CA MET A 52 7.55 -14.30 -13.44
C MET A 52 6.32 -13.50 -13.00
N ASN A 53 5.17 -13.64 -13.67
CA ASN A 53 3.96 -12.95 -13.24
C ASN A 53 3.37 -13.52 -11.95
N ALA A 54 3.46 -14.84 -11.78
CA ALA A 54 2.90 -15.55 -10.62
C ALA A 54 3.75 -15.40 -9.35
N THR A 55 5.09 -15.49 -9.45
CA THR A 55 5.98 -15.54 -8.28
C THR A 55 7.26 -14.74 -8.43
N GLY A 56 7.75 -14.52 -9.65
CA GLY A 56 9.05 -13.90 -9.89
C GLY A 56 9.09 -12.36 -9.89
N SER A 57 7.94 -11.70 -10.04
CA SER A 57 7.75 -10.24 -10.05
C SER A 57 6.68 -9.87 -9.03
N VAL A 58 7.07 -9.20 -7.96
CA VAL A 58 6.16 -8.82 -6.87
C VAL A 58 6.01 -7.29 -6.80
N VAL A 59 4.76 -6.81 -6.81
CA VAL A 59 4.41 -5.39 -6.71
C VAL A 59 3.80 -5.13 -5.34
N PHE A 60 4.48 -4.29 -4.55
CA PHE A 60 3.97 -3.78 -3.29
C PHE A 60 3.40 -2.37 -3.52
N ILE A 61 2.11 -2.24 -3.28
CA ILE A 61 1.41 -0.95 -3.32
C ILE A 61 1.36 -0.40 -1.91
N MET A 62 1.97 0.76 -1.70
CA MET A 62 1.93 1.40 -0.38
C MET A 62 0.60 2.13 -0.20
N ILE A 63 -0.16 1.71 0.81
CA ILE A 63 -1.35 2.40 1.27
C ILE A 63 -0.89 3.40 2.33
N GLU A 64 -0.56 4.59 1.86
CA GLU A 64 -0.03 5.68 2.70
C GLU A 64 -0.72 7.03 2.47
N THR A 65 -1.69 7.09 1.57
CA THR A 65 -2.51 8.27 1.29
C THR A 65 -3.97 8.01 1.71
N ALA A 66 -4.72 9.06 2.02
CA ALA A 66 -6.12 8.92 2.41
C ALA A 66 -6.97 8.36 1.26
N ASP A 67 -6.74 8.84 0.04
CA ASP A 67 -7.48 8.42 -1.15
C ASP A 67 -7.22 6.94 -1.48
N ALA A 68 -5.99 6.45 -1.33
CA ALA A 68 -5.69 5.03 -1.51
C ALA A 68 -6.31 4.15 -0.41
N LEU A 69 -6.40 4.65 0.83
CA LEU A 69 -7.10 3.96 1.90
C LEU A 69 -8.61 3.86 1.60
N GLU A 70 -9.23 4.91 1.08
CA GLU A 70 -10.64 4.90 0.68
C GLU A 70 -10.92 3.91 -0.45
N ALA A 71 -9.99 3.79 -1.40
CA ALA A 71 -10.08 2.89 -2.55
C ALA A 71 -9.41 1.52 -2.35
N VAL A 72 -9.02 1.15 -1.12
CA VAL A 72 -8.12 0.02 -0.85
C VAL A 72 -8.66 -1.32 -1.36
N GLU A 73 -9.97 -1.55 -1.25
CA GLU A 73 -10.62 -2.78 -1.72
C GLU A 73 -10.61 -2.88 -3.26
N ASP A 74 -10.82 -1.75 -3.94
CA ASP A 74 -10.77 -1.71 -5.41
C ASP A 74 -9.34 -1.88 -5.91
N ILE A 75 -8.35 -1.33 -5.20
CA ILE A 75 -6.93 -1.55 -5.46
C ILE A 75 -6.57 -3.03 -5.25
N ALA A 76 -7.02 -3.63 -4.15
CA ALA A 76 -6.78 -5.04 -3.83
C ALA A 76 -7.38 -5.98 -4.88
N ALA A 77 -8.49 -5.59 -5.50
CA ALA A 77 -9.16 -6.37 -6.54
C ALA A 77 -8.44 -6.34 -7.90
N LEU A 78 -7.42 -5.49 -8.09
CA LEU A 78 -6.69 -5.40 -9.35
C LEU A 78 -5.89 -6.68 -9.63
N PRO A 79 -6.03 -7.28 -10.83
CA PRO A 79 -5.20 -8.40 -11.24
C PRO A 79 -3.72 -8.01 -11.22
N GLY A 80 -2.90 -8.76 -10.48
CA GLY A 80 -1.46 -8.47 -10.35
C GLY A 80 -1.10 -7.52 -9.21
N CYS A 81 -2.06 -7.09 -8.39
CA CYS A 81 -1.79 -6.53 -7.06
C CYS A 81 -1.36 -7.66 -6.12
N ASP A 82 -0.07 -7.76 -5.83
CA ASP A 82 0.46 -8.87 -5.03
C ASP A 82 0.40 -8.59 -3.52
N VAL A 83 0.76 -7.37 -3.11
CA VAL A 83 0.83 -6.97 -1.69
C VAL A 83 0.38 -5.53 -1.52
N LEU A 84 -0.48 -5.30 -0.53
CA LEU A 84 -0.76 -3.97 0.02
C LEU A 84 0.10 -3.75 1.26
N LEU A 85 0.94 -2.73 1.23
CA LEU A 85 1.83 -2.37 2.32
C LEU A 85 1.30 -1.12 3.02
N VAL A 86 0.79 -1.26 4.24
CA VAL A 86 0.41 -0.11 5.08
C VAL A 86 1.68 0.49 5.66
N ALA A 87 1.91 1.78 5.45
CA ALA A 87 3.09 2.49 5.93
C ALA A 87 2.73 3.50 7.03
N ASN A 88 3.71 3.86 7.85
CA ASN A 88 3.53 4.81 8.95
C ASN A 88 3.07 6.20 8.46
N ASP A 89 3.41 6.59 7.24
CA ASP A 89 3.01 7.87 6.65
C ASP A 89 1.49 8.02 6.55
N LEU A 90 0.75 6.91 6.48
CA LEU A 90 -0.72 6.92 6.53
C LEU A 90 -1.24 7.57 7.81
N ALA A 91 -0.58 7.37 8.96
CA ALA A 91 -1.00 7.94 10.23
C ALA A 91 -0.96 9.46 10.16
N CYS A 92 0.13 10.02 9.64
CA CYS A 92 0.28 11.46 9.42
C CYS A 92 -0.79 12.00 8.47
N GLU A 93 -1.04 11.29 7.38
CA GLU A 93 -2.00 11.67 6.35
C GLU A 93 -3.44 11.75 6.89
N ILE A 94 -3.87 10.78 7.71
CA ILE A 94 -5.21 10.76 8.29
C ILE A 94 -5.34 11.57 9.59
N GLY A 95 -4.29 12.33 9.94
CA GLY A 95 -4.30 13.24 11.10
C GLY A 95 -4.16 12.54 12.45
N THR A 96 -3.69 11.30 12.48
CA THR A 96 -3.31 10.60 13.71
C THR A 96 -1.81 10.77 13.92
N LEU A 97 -1.42 11.51 14.96
CA LEU A 97 -0.01 11.51 15.38
C LEU A 97 0.45 10.04 15.56
N PRO A 98 1.67 9.68 15.14
CA PRO A 98 2.22 8.33 15.37
C PRO A 98 2.48 8.14 16.87
N ASP A 99 1.40 7.91 17.59
CA ASP A 99 1.36 7.38 18.94
C ASP A 99 1.36 5.86 18.78
N TRP A 100 2.54 5.25 18.90
CA TRP A 100 2.76 3.81 18.81
C TRP A 100 2.02 3.01 19.90
N GLU A 101 1.41 3.67 20.88
CA GLU A 101 0.75 3.05 22.03
C GLU A 101 -0.79 3.11 21.99
N GLN A 102 -1.41 3.83 21.05
CA GLN A 102 -2.86 3.89 20.94
C GLN A 102 -3.48 2.95 19.89
N GLY A 103 -4.51 2.22 20.34
CA GLY A 103 -5.22 1.17 19.58
C GLY A 103 -5.94 1.61 18.29
N PHE A 104 -5.96 2.90 17.96
CA PHE A 104 -6.60 3.40 16.75
C PHE A 104 -5.86 2.97 15.47
N TYR A 105 -4.52 2.95 15.49
CA TYR A 105 -3.70 2.47 14.37
C TYR A 105 -4.01 0.99 14.05
N TRP A 106 -4.10 0.15 15.09
CA TRP A 106 -4.50 -1.26 14.97
C TRP A 106 -5.95 -1.47 14.49
N SER A 107 -6.83 -0.49 14.69
CA SER A 107 -8.23 -0.58 14.26
C SER A 107 -8.41 -0.45 12.74
N LEU A 108 -7.42 0.07 12.02
CA LEU A 108 -7.44 0.20 10.56
C LEU A 108 -6.89 -1.07 9.88
N GLU A 109 -5.84 -1.69 10.42
CA GLU A 109 -5.35 -3.01 9.96
C GLU A 109 -6.41 -4.11 10.13
N THR A 110 -7.33 -3.96 11.08
CA THR A 110 -8.42 -4.93 11.33
C THR A 110 -9.69 -4.66 10.52
N ARG A 111 -9.74 -3.61 9.68
CA ARG A 111 -10.86 -3.36 8.75
C ARG A 111 -10.77 -4.19 7.47
N GLN A 112 -10.33 -5.44 7.57
CA GLN A 112 -10.45 -6.40 6.48
C GLN A 112 -11.68 -7.30 6.69
N CYS A 113 -12.60 -7.21 5.73
CA CYS A 113 -13.79 -8.03 5.48
C CYS A 113 -14.78 -8.24 6.67
N GLY A 114 -15.73 -7.32 6.78
CA GLY A 114 -17.08 -7.64 7.27
C GLY A 114 -17.49 -7.09 8.63
N SER A 115 -17.95 -5.84 8.67
CA SER A 115 -19.24 -5.46 9.29
C SER A 115 -19.44 -3.94 9.21
N LYS A 116 -20.62 -3.53 8.73
CA LYS A 116 -21.04 -2.12 8.70
C LYS A 116 -21.30 -1.65 10.14
N GLY A 117 -20.37 -0.88 10.70
CA GLY A 117 -20.56 -0.15 11.96
C GLY A 117 -21.10 1.25 11.69
N SER A 118 -22.36 1.49 12.04
CA SER A 118 -23.05 2.79 11.96
C SER A 118 -22.33 3.88 12.74
N ARG A 119 -22.10 5.05 12.10
CA ARG A 119 -21.67 6.29 12.78
C ARG A 119 -22.69 6.65 13.86
N GLN A 120 -22.24 6.76 15.10
CA GLN A 120 -22.94 7.46 16.17
C GLN A 120 -22.21 8.79 16.39
N ASP A 121 -22.95 9.87 16.23
CA ASP A 121 -22.48 11.25 16.36
C ASP A 121 -22.72 11.69 17.81
N ASP A 122 -21.69 11.62 18.66
CA ASP A 122 -21.75 12.09 20.05
C ASP A 122 -21.04 13.44 20.18
N GLY A 123 -21.88 14.48 20.22
CA GLY A 123 -21.51 15.88 20.32
C GLY A 123 -20.85 16.28 21.65
N HIS A 124 -19.57 15.95 21.80
CA HIS A 124 -18.72 16.53 22.85
C HIS A 124 -17.67 17.48 22.27
N ARG A 125 -18.00 18.77 22.32
CA ARG A 125 -17.06 19.89 22.14
C ARG A 125 -15.99 19.82 23.25
N ARG A 126 -14.86 19.16 22.99
CA ARG A 126 -13.69 19.16 23.87
C ARG A 126 -12.86 20.42 23.65
N THR A 127 -12.89 21.33 24.62
CA THR A 127 -11.94 22.44 24.74
C THR A 127 -10.55 21.89 25.06
N LEU A 128 -9.55 22.21 24.24
CA LEU A 128 -8.15 21.86 24.49
C LEU A 128 -7.59 22.68 25.67
N PRO A 129 -6.86 22.08 26.63
CA PRO A 129 -6.12 22.85 27.61
C PRO A 129 -4.87 23.46 26.95
N SER A 130 -4.66 24.76 27.15
CA SER A 130 -3.48 25.49 26.69
C SER A 130 -2.22 24.99 27.42
N SER A 131 -1.47 24.11 26.77
CA SER A 131 -0.16 23.67 27.20
C SER A 131 0.90 24.65 26.68
N ARG A 132 1.72 25.18 27.60
CA ARG A 132 2.82 26.11 27.32
C ARG A 132 3.93 25.39 26.56
N TYR A 133 4.13 25.76 25.31
CA TYR A 133 5.38 25.48 24.60
C TYR A 133 6.39 26.53 25.03
N SER A 134 7.35 26.14 25.87
CA SER A 134 8.53 26.96 26.16
C SER A 134 9.60 26.65 25.12
N ASP A 135 10.06 27.69 24.42
CA ASP A 135 11.06 27.66 23.36
C ASP A 135 12.43 27.14 23.88
N PRO A 136 13.12 26.20 23.21
CA PRO A 136 14.42 25.74 23.64
C PRO A 136 15.50 26.67 23.10
N GLY A 137 15.81 27.71 23.87
CA GLY A 137 16.87 28.66 23.55
C GLY A 137 17.19 29.60 24.70
N ASP A 138 17.62 29.05 25.84
CA ASP A 138 18.45 29.74 26.84
C ASP A 138 18.93 28.76 27.92
N GLN A 139 20.10 28.17 27.68
CA GLN A 139 21.18 27.85 28.64
C GLN A 139 22.33 27.09 27.95
#